data_AF-A0A9Q0B542-F1
#
_entry.id   AF-A0A9Q0B542-F1
#
_cell.length_a   1.000
_cell.length_b   1.000
_cell.length_c   1.000
_cell.angle_alpha   90.00
_cell.angle_beta   90.00
_cell.angle_gamma   90.00
#
_symmetry.space_group_name_H-M   'P 1'
#
loop_
_entity.id
_entity.type
_entity.pdbx_description
1 polymer ?
#
loop_
_entity_poly.entity_id
_entity_poly.type
_entity_poly.pdbx_seq_one_letter_code
_entity_poly.pdbx_strand_id
1 'polypeptide(L)'
;MKFASFSLLALGALIPELANAQLSGTVGPTTKAATKAAKKTCNITSYGAKTGATGDIGAALKSAWDACKTGGEILIPAGEWGLGTWQTLSGGTGVSINLEGTIYRTGTAGGHMIIVQKSTDVEFYSGNSKGAMQGYGYEFHKQGSGVYGPRLLRFVSVTDFSVHDIALVDSPAFHFVMDTVTNGEVYNMIVRGGNQGGLDGFNLMAAKNVHVHDVAVTNKDECVTVKNKSSNILVENVFCNWSGGCGIGSLGVDTAISDIHYRNVYTSNSNQMLMIKNNGGDGAFQNAKFENFIGHGNAYSLKIDSAWTGQSKVAGNGVEYKNLTFSNWKGTAANGAARGPVVALCAAAVPCENIDVSGINIWTESGSSIVDKCNNAFGTGHCMRTGSGTYTSTATTKTVTSYSAATMPGLVTAGLGITKSIDIPAIPTTFYPGAKPASALAGAA
;
A
#
# COMPACT_ATOMS: atom_id res chain seq x y z
N MET A 1 4.32 -49.78 54.29
CA MET A 1 3.86 -49.07 53.08
C MET A 1 4.50 -47.69 53.08
N LYS A 2 5.45 -47.44 52.18
CA LYS A 2 6.16 -46.15 52.09
C LYS A 2 5.48 -45.30 51.01
N PHE A 3 5.00 -44.12 51.40
CA PHE A 3 4.54 -43.09 50.46
C PHE A 3 5.77 -42.42 49.83
N ALA A 4 5.79 -42.35 48.51
CA ALA A 4 6.72 -41.52 47.75
C ALA A 4 5.91 -40.47 46.99
N SER A 5 6.00 -39.22 47.45
CA SER A 5 5.62 -38.03 46.67
C SER A 5 6.74 -37.72 45.69
N PHE A 6 6.44 -37.56 44.40
CA PHE A 6 7.32 -36.82 43.48
C PHE A 6 6.53 -36.04 42.43
N SER A 7 6.70 -34.73 42.53
CA SER A 7 6.65 -33.64 41.56
C SER A 7 5.94 -33.82 40.21
N LEU A 8 4.88 -33.04 40.03
CA LEU A 8 4.41 -32.58 38.72
C LEU A 8 5.52 -31.72 38.06
N LEU A 9 6.16 -32.23 37.01
CA LEU A 9 6.84 -31.37 36.03
C LEU A 9 5.75 -30.67 35.22
N ALA A 10 5.60 -29.35 35.43
CA ALA A 10 4.86 -28.49 34.52
C ALA A 10 5.67 -28.38 33.22
N LEU A 11 5.26 -29.13 32.19
CA LEU A 11 5.67 -28.85 30.81
C LEU A 11 5.05 -27.50 30.42
N GLY A 12 5.81 -26.41 30.55
CA GLY A 12 5.49 -25.15 29.92
C GLY A 12 5.62 -25.31 28.41
N ALA A 13 4.52 -25.63 27.74
CA ALA A 13 4.44 -25.48 26.30
C ALA A 13 4.64 -23.99 25.97
N LEU A 14 5.77 -23.66 25.35
CA LEU A 14 5.92 -22.41 24.59
C LEU A 14 4.90 -22.45 23.47
N ILE A 15 3.70 -21.95 23.75
CA ILE A 15 2.76 -21.55 22.70
C ILE A 15 3.48 -20.40 21.98
N PRO A 16 3.82 -20.53 20.69
CA PRO A 16 4.26 -19.36 19.94
C PRO A 16 3.10 -18.36 20.05
N GLU A 17 3.36 -17.20 20.66
CA GLU A 17 2.47 -16.05 20.57
C GLU A 17 2.27 -15.79 19.07
N LEU A 18 1.18 -16.34 18.53
CA LEU A 18 0.73 -16.03 17.19
C LEU A 18 0.55 -14.52 17.20
N ALA A 19 1.41 -13.83 16.46
CA ALA A 19 1.29 -12.41 16.22
C ALA A 19 -0.09 -12.18 15.60
N ASN A 20 -1.04 -11.86 16.46
CA ASN A 20 -2.34 -11.32 16.12
C ASN A 20 -2.07 -9.88 15.70
N ALA A 21 -1.51 -9.74 14.50
CA ALA A 21 -1.41 -8.47 13.80
C ALA A 21 -2.80 -8.21 13.20
N GLN A 22 -3.57 -7.36 13.86
CA GLN A 22 -4.86 -6.89 13.39
C GLN A 22 -5.04 -5.40 13.72
N LEU A 23 -6.10 -4.84 13.15
CA LEU A 23 -6.69 -3.58 13.57
C LEU A 23 -6.84 -3.54 15.09
N SER A 24 -6.52 -2.40 15.70
CA SER A 24 -6.63 -2.19 17.14
C SER A 24 -8.02 -1.73 17.58
N GLY A 25 -8.93 -1.47 16.64
CA GLY A 25 -10.30 -1.05 16.88
C GLY A 25 -11.10 -0.91 15.59
N THR A 26 -12.22 -0.19 15.66
CA THR A 26 -13.02 0.14 14.47
C THR A 26 -12.26 1.09 13.54
N VAL A 27 -12.50 0.93 12.25
CA VAL A 27 -12.02 1.82 11.19
C VAL A 27 -13.22 2.46 10.48
N GLY A 28 -12.97 3.50 9.69
CA GLY A 28 -14.00 4.16 8.90
C GLY A 28 -14.64 5.37 9.59
N PRO A 29 -15.53 6.08 8.89
CA PRO A 29 -16.26 7.22 9.44
C PRO A 29 -17.24 6.78 10.53
N THR A 30 -17.45 7.64 11.54
CA THR A 30 -18.39 7.36 12.64
C THR A 30 -19.83 7.69 12.28
N THR A 31 -20.05 8.51 11.23
CA THR A 31 -21.36 8.86 10.70
C THR A 31 -21.45 8.49 9.22
N LYS A 32 -22.56 7.87 8.80
CA LYS A 32 -22.80 7.48 7.40
C LYS A 32 -22.90 8.72 6.48
N ALA A 33 -22.35 8.67 5.26
CA ALA A 33 -22.51 9.70 4.23
C ALA A 33 -23.97 10.19 4.06
N ALA A 34 -24.94 9.28 4.01
CA ALA A 34 -26.36 9.64 3.87
C ALA A 34 -26.87 10.58 4.98
N THR A 35 -26.40 10.40 6.22
CA THR A 35 -26.73 11.29 7.34
C THR A 35 -26.09 12.67 7.16
N LYS A 36 -24.85 12.72 6.66
CA LYS A 36 -24.12 13.96 6.37
C LYS A 36 -24.81 14.74 5.25
N ALA A 37 -25.15 14.06 4.15
CA ALA A 37 -25.88 14.60 3.01
C ALA A 37 -27.27 15.14 3.41
N ALA A 38 -28.01 14.39 4.25
CA ALA A 38 -29.32 14.79 4.76
C ALA A 38 -29.25 16.05 5.64
N LYS A 39 -28.14 16.28 6.35
CA LYS A 39 -27.93 17.51 7.12
C LYS A 39 -27.72 18.71 6.19
N LYS A 40 -26.82 18.58 5.21
CA LYS A 40 -26.57 19.61 4.20
C LYS A 40 -25.77 19.03 3.04
N THR A 41 -26.22 19.27 1.82
CA THR A 41 -25.46 18.97 0.60
C THR A 41 -24.98 20.27 -0.06
N CYS A 42 -23.67 20.39 -0.25
CA CYS A 42 -23.01 21.49 -0.94
C CYS A 42 -22.55 21.00 -2.32
N ASN A 43 -23.45 21.06 -3.31
CA ASN A 43 -23.12 20.79 -4.70
C ASN A 43 -22.22 21.91 -5.24
N ILE A 44 -21.03 21.57 -5.76
CA ILE A 44 -20.03 22.55 -6.22
C ILE A 44 -20.57 23.50 -7.32
N THR A 45 -21.60 23.10 -8.08
CA THR A 45 -22.23 23.97 -9.09
C THR A 45 -22.92 25.18 -8.47
N SER A 46 -23.48 25.02 -7.26
CA SER A 46 -24.05 26.13 -6.47
C SER A 46 -23.00 27.07 -5.89
N TYR A 47 -21.71 26.71 -5.98
CA TYR A 47 -20.56 27.51 -5.53
C TYR A 47 -19.71 27.99 -6.71
N GLY A 48 -20.27 28.00 -7.93
CA GLY A 48 -19.63 28.59 -9.11
C GLY A 48 -18.68 27.64 -9.86
N ALA A 49 -18.78 26.33 -9.65
CA ALA A 49 -18.01 25.37 -10.44
C ALA A 49 -18.38 25.46 -11.93
N LYS A 50 -17.35 25.54 -12.79
CA LYS A 50 -17.51 25.54 -14.24
C LYS A 50 -17.43 24.11 -14.75
N THR A 51 -18.37 23.71 -15.60
CA THR A 51 -18.38 22.38 -16.21
C THR A 51 -17.29 22.24 -17.28
N GLY A 52 -16.87 21.00 -17.54
CA GLY A 52 -15.89 20.64 -18.55
C GLY A 52 -14.49 20.41 -17.99
N ALA A 53 -13.70 19.59 -18.69
CA ALA A 53 -12.35 19.19 -18.27
C ALA A 53 -11.36 20.36 -18.08
N THR A 54 -11.66 21.56 -18.61
CA THR A 54 -10.84 22.77 -18.45
C THR A 54 -11.41 23.79 -17.46
N GLY A 55 -12.62 23.59 -16.94
CA GLY A 55 -13.27 24.53 -16.03
C GLY A 55 -12.74 24.39 -14.60
N ASP A 56 -11.91 25.32 -14.13
CA ASP A 56 -11.31 25.24 -12.79
C ASP A 56 -12.37 25.25 -11.67
N ILE A 57 -12.48 24.15 -10.93
CA ILE A 57 -13.37 23.99 -9.79
C ILE A 57 -12.74 24.37 -8.45
N GLY A 58 -11.46 24.74 -8.40
CA GLY A 58 -10.73 24.91 -7.14
C GLY A 58 -11.43 25.81 -6.12
N ALA A 59 -11.81 27.03 -6.55
CA ALA A 59 -12.53 27.97 -5.69
C ALA A 59 -13.91 27.43 -5.25
N ALA A 60 -14.67 26.82 -6.17
CA ALA A 60 -15.99 26.26 -5.88
C ALA A 60 -15.90 25.08 -4.88
N LEU A 61 -14.90 24.21 -5.04
CA LEU A 61 -14.63 23.10 -4.14
C LEU A 61 -14.28 23.61 -2.73
N LYS A 62 -13.45 24.65 -2.62
CA LYS A 62 -13.13 25.29 -1.33
C LYS A 62 -14.35 25.91 -0.67
N SER A 63 -15.17 26.64 -1.41
CA SER A 63 -16.37 27.27 -0.89
C SER A 63 -17.42 26.24 -0.46
N ALA A 64 -17.61 25.16 -1.22
CA ALA A 64 -18.47 24.05 -0.85
C ALA A 64 -17.97 23.35 0.42
N TRP A 65 -16.66 23.12 0.54
CA TRP A 65 -16.05 22.61 1.76
C TRP A 65 -16.31 23.52 2.96
N ASP A 66 -16.01 24.82 2.86
CA ASP A 66 -16.22 25.75 3.97
C ASP A 66 -17.68 25.79 4.43
N ALA A 67 -18.62 25.60 3.51
CA ALA A 67 -20.05 25.58 3.80
C ALA A 67 -20.56 24.25 4.38
N CYS A 68 -19.88 23.11 4.14
CA CYS A 68 -20.34 21.78 4.54
C CYS A 68 -19.39 21.00 5.47
N LYS A 69 -18.19 21.51 5.78
CA LYS A 69 -17.19 20.81 6.59
C LYS A 69 -17.63 20.42 8.01
N THR A 70 -18.77 20.93 8.50
CA THR A 70 -19.33 20.61 9.82
C THR A 70 -20.62 19.79 9.68
N GLY A 71 -20.49 18.51 9.37
CA GLY A 71 -21.60 17.57 9.30
C GLY A 71 -22.26 17.39 7.93
N GLY A 72 -21.78 18.07 6.88
CA GLY A 72 -22.41 18.07 5.56
C GLY A 72 -21.66 17.23 4.52
N GLU A 73 -22.21 17.20 3.31
CA GLU A 73 -21.62 16.57 2.13
C GLU A 73 -21.21 17.61 1.09
N ILE A 74 -20.01 17.45 0.52
CA ILE A 74 -19.59 18.14 -0.69
C ILE A 74 -19.88 17.21 -1.86
N LEU A 75 -20.72 17.64 -2.80
CA LEU A 75 -21.07 16.87 -4.00
C LEU A 75 -20.36 17.44 -5.23
N ILE A 76 -19.56 16.60 -5.87
CA ILE A 76 -18.97 16.81 -7.20
C ILE A 76 -19.77 15.93 -8.17
N PRO A 77 -20.80 16.46 -8.84
CA PRO A 77 -21.74 15.62 -9.58
C PRO A 77 -21.08 14.99 -10.83
N ALA A 78 -21.77 14.01 -11.41
CA ALA A 78 -21.34 13.39 -12.65
C ALA A 78 -21.07 14.44 -13.75
N GLY A 79 -19.96 14.28 -14.46
CA GLY A 79 -19.46 15.26 -15.42
C GLY A 79 -17.94 15.38 -15.36
N GLU A 80 -17.42 16.29 -16.18
CA GLU A 80 -15.99 16.60 -16.25
C GLU A 80 -15.70 17.92 -15.54
N TRP A 81 -14.62 17.95 -14.77
CA TRP A 81 -14.27 19.09 -13.92
C TRP A 81 -12.77 19.37 -13.97
N GLY A 82 -12.36 20.52 -14.50
CA GLY A 82 -10.97 20.93 -14.44
C GLY A 82 -10.53 21.33 -13.03
N LEU A 83 -9.30 21.01 -12.64
CA LEU A 83 -8.69 21.51 -11.41
C LEU A 83 -7.38 22.24 -11.75
N GLY A 84 -7.48 23.56 -11.77
CA GLY A 84 -6.37 24.48 -12.04
C GLY A 84 -5.68 24.94 -10.77
N THR A 85 -6.45 25.07 -9.70
CA THR A 85 -5.99 25.58 -8.41
C THR A 85 -6.14 24.51 -7.32
N TRP A 86 -5.01 24.09 -6.74
CA TRP A 86 -4.96 23.06 -5.69
C TRP A 86 -5.72 23.45 -4.43
N GLN A 87 -6.30 22.46 -3.75
CA GLN A 87 -7.14 22.68 -2.57
C GLN A 87 -6.61 21.98 -1.33
N THR A 88 -6.52 22.76 -0.25
CA THR A 88 -6.32 22.26 1.11
C THR A 88 -7.63 22.40 1.88
N LEU A 89 -8.29 21.27 2.09
CA LEU A 89 -9.55 21.09 2.78
C LEU A 89 -9.26 20.75 4.25
N SER A 90 -9.36 21.75 5.13
CA SER A 90 -8.91 21.63 6.52
C SER A 90 -10.06 21.80 7.51
N GLY A 91 -9.98 21.08 8.64
CA GLY A 91 -10.85 21.31 9.80
C GLY A 91 -12.28 20.81 9.62
N GLY A 92 -12.45 19.65 8.98
CA GLY A 92 -13.75 19.00 8.82
C GLY A 92 -14.11 18.09 10.00
N THR A 93 -15.39 17.97 10.28
CA THR A 93 -15.95 17.07 11.29
C THR A 93 -17.28 16.53 10.78
N GLY A 94 -17.36 15.21 10.62
CA GLY A 94 -18.56 14.55 10.10
C GLY A 94 -18.87 14.95 8.67
N VAL A 95 -17.86 15.02 7.82
CA VAL A 95 -17.98 15.53 6.45
C VAL A 95 -17.80 14.42 5.42
N SER A 96 -18.54 14.47 4.31
CA SER A 96 -18.30 13.60 3.16
C SER A 96 -17.95 14.41 1.91
N ILE A 97 -17.15 13.82 1.02
CA ILE A 97 -16.89 14.27 -0.34
C ILE A 97 -17.39 13.17 -1.26
N ASN A 98 -18.50 13.44 -1.95
CA ASN A 98 -19.06 12.56 -2.96
C ASN A 98 -18.57 12.99 -4.36
N LEU A 99 -17.64 12.24 -4.93
CA LEU A 99 -17.08 12.43 -6.26
C LEU A 99 -17.78 11.51 -7.26
N GLU A 100 -18.81 11.99 -7.93
CA GLU A 100 -19.52 11.22 -8.97
C GLU A 100 -19.02 11.50 -10.39
N GLY A 101 -18.24 12.58 -10.56
CA GLY A 101 -17.63 12.98 -11.83
C GLY A 101 -16.13 12.68 -11.91
N THR A 102 -15.49 13.22 -12.94
CA THR A 102 -14.05 13.12 -13.15
C THR A 102 -13.38 14.48 -12.98
N ILE A 103 -12.40 14.55 -12.08
CA ILE A 103 -11.53 15.71 -11.92
C ILE A 103 -10.33 15.55 -12.86
N TYR A 104 -10.13 16.50 -13.77
CA TYR A 104 -8.99 16.55 -14.68
C TYR A 104 -7.99 17.61 -14.22
N ARG A 105 -6.70 17.25 -14.10
CA ARG A 105 -5.66 18.22 -13.81
C ARG A 105 -5.52 19.23 -14.96
N THR A 106 -5.62 20.51 -14.64
CA THR A 106 -5.24 21.61 -15.57
C THR A 106 -4.11 22.46 -15.00
N GLY A 107 -3.95 22.48 -13.67
CA GLY A 107 -2.87 23.19 -12.99
C GLY A 107 -1.51 22.51 -13.14
N THR A 108 -0.44 23.28 -12.97
CA THR A 108 0.96 22.80 -13.12
C THR A 108 1.81 23.03 -11.86
N ALA A 109 1.23 23.64 -10.82
CA ALA A 109 1.95 23.89 -9.57
C ALA A 109 2.39 22.57 -8.90
N GLY A 110 3.50 22.61 -8.17
CA GLY A 110 3.93 21.49 -7.33
C GLY A 110 2.98 21.25 -6.14
N GLY A 111 3.27 20.23 -5.32
CA GLY A 111 2.50 19.93 -4.12
C GLY A 111 1.49 18.80 -4.34
N HIS A 112 0.25 19.00 -3.89
CA HIS A 112 -0.85 18.03 -3.92
C HIS A 112 -2.09 18.71 -4.51
N MET A 113 -2.78 18.05 -5.45
CA MET A 113 -4.00 18.59 -6.05
C MET A 113 -5.11 18.78 -5.01
N ILE A 114 -5.34 17.76 -4.17
CA ILE A 114 -6.27 17.81 -3.04
C ILE A 114 -5.57 17.31 -1.77
N ILE A 115 -5.61 18.12 -0.72
CA ILE A 115 -5.24 17.75 0.64
C ILE A 115 -6.49 17.80 1.51
N VAL A 116 -6.83 16.70 2.20
CA VAL A 116 -7.74 16.73 3.35
C VAL A 116 -6.91 16.67 4.62
N GLN A 117 -7.08 17.61 5.54
CA GLN A 117 -6.23 17.64 6.73
C GLN A 117 -6.94 18.07 8.01
N LYS A 118 -6.38 17.68 9.15
CA LYS A 118 -6.84 18.07 10.50
C LYS A 118 -8.36 17.89 10.63
N SER A 119 -8.85 16.73 10.24
CA SER A 119 -10.28 16.44 10.11
C SER A 119 -10.62 15.12 10.77
N THR A 120 -11.89 14.95 11.16
CA THR A 120 -12.39 13.71 11.78
C THR A 120 -13.74 13.32 11.20
N ASP A 121 -14.06 12.02 11.20
CA ASP A 121 -15.30 11.47 10.63
C ASP A 121 -15.47 11.90 9.14
N VAL A 122 -14.54 11.45 8.30
CA VAL A 122 -14.42 11.85 6.88
C VAL A 122 -14.71 10.68 5.95
N GLU A 123 -15.54 10.89 4.93
CA GLU A 123 -15.78 9.89 3.88
C GLU A 123 -15.52 10.51 2.50
N PHE A 124 -14.57 9.97 1.74
CA PHE A 124 -14.31 10.38 0.35
C PHE A 124 -14.66 9.22 -0.57
N TYR A 125 -15.74 9.36 -1.33
CA TYR A 125 -16.31 8.24 -2.07
C TYR A 125 -16.92 8.65 -3.40
N SER A 126 -17.33 7.66 -4.19
CA SER A 126 -18.28 7.81 -5.30
C SER A 126 -19.44 6.86 -5.06
N GLY A 127 -20.67 7.35 -5.11
CA GLY A 127 -21.87 6.52 -4.99
C GLY A 127 -22.15 5.68 -6.23
N ASN A 128 -21.54 6.00 -7.38
CA ASN A 128 -21.71 5.29 -8.65
C ASN A 128 -20.48 4.46 -9.09
N SER A 129 -19.42 4.42 -8.26
CA SER A 129 -18.12 3.78 -8.54
C SER A 129 -17.45 4.20 -9.86
N LYS A 130 -17.74 5.42 -10.33
CA LYS A 130 -17.14 6.02 -11.54
C LYS A 130 -16.43 7.34 -11.25
N GLY A 131 -16.46 7.81 -10.01
CA GLY A 131 -15.66 8.94 -9.56
C GLY A 131 -14.18 8.74 -9.83
N ALA A 132 -13.53 9.75 -10.43
CA ALA A 132 -12.12 9.63 -10.80
C ALA A 132 -11.34 10.93 -10.69
N MET A 133 -10.03 10.80 -10.45
CA MET A 133 -9.05 11.89 -10.62
C MET A 133 -8.08 11.52 -11.75
N GLN A 134 -8.16 12.23 -12.87
CA GLN A 134 -7.24 12.13 -14.00
C GLN A 134 -6.13 13.17 -13.86
N GLY A 135 -4.92 12.69 -13.53
CA GLY A 135 -3.77 13.51 -13.23
C GLY A 135 -2.99 14.02 -14.43
N TYR A 136 -3.16 13.44 -15.61
CA TYR A 136 -2.36 13.76 -16.80
C TYR A 136 -0.85 13.85 -16.52
N GLY A 137 -0.33 12.90 -15.75
CA GLY A 137 1.07 12.78 -15.36
C GLY A 137 1.99 12.63 -16.55
N TYR A 138 1.53 11.99 -17.63
CA TYR A 138 2.28 11.87 -18.88
C TYR A 138 2.76 13.23 -19.44
N GLU A 139 2.07 14.34 -19.13
CA GLU A 139 2.50 15.67 -19.56
C GLU A 139 3.82 16.12 -18.91
N PHE A 140 4.10 15.64 -17.69
CA PHE A 140 5.38 15.82 -17.01
C PHE A 140 6.38 14.75 -17.45
N HIS A 141 5.96 13.49 -17.46
CA HIS A 141 6.90 12.37 -17.71
C HIS A 141 7.46 12.37 -19.14
N LYS A 142 6.70 12.85 -20.14
CA LYS A 142 7.18 12.99 -21.52
C LYS A 142 8.31 14.02 -21.69
N GLN A 143 8.54 14.87 -20.69
CA GLN A 143 9.61 15.88 -20.71
C GLN A 143 10.97 15.27 -20.34
N GLY A 144 10.98 14.10 -19.68
CA GLY A 144 12.21 13.39 -19.34
C GLY A 144 12.07 12.53 -18.08
N SER A 145 13.01 11.59 -17.93
CA SER A 145 13.10 10.75 -16.73
C SER A 145 13.32 11.61 -15.49
N GLY A 146 12.53 11.38 -14.44
CA GLY A 146 12.64 12.10 -13.17
C GLY A 146 11.94 13.46 -13.14
N VAL A 147 11.26 13.87 -14.22
CA VAL A 147 10.39 15.06 -14.23
C VAL A 147 9.01 14.66 -13.70
N TYR A 148 8.65 15.20 -12.53
CA TYR A 148 7.38 14.93 -11.84
C TYR A 148 6.61 16.23 -11.62
N GLY A 149 5.30 16.09 -11.41
CA GLY A 149 4.40 17.21 -11.09
C GLY A 149 3.80 17.08 -9.68
N PRO A 150 2.56 17.57 -9.47
CA PRO A 150 1.85 17.40 -8.21
C PRO A 150 1.47 15.93 -7.96
N ARG A 151 1.18 15.62 -6.69
CA ARG A 151 0.54 14.36 -6.28
C ARG A 151 -0.98 14.55 -6.34
N LEU A 152 -1.77 13.48 -6.48
CA LEU A 152 -3.23 13.62 -6.57
C LEU A 152 -3.87 13.93 -5.21
N LEU A 153 -3.80 12.96 -4.29
CA LEU A 153 -4.55 13.00 -3.03
C LEU A 153 -3.61 12.85 -1.84
N ARG A 154 -3.83 13.66 -0.80
CA ARG A 154 -3.18 13.48 0.50
C ARG A 154 -4.12 13.70 1.66
N PHE A 155 -4.09 12.78 2.62
CA PHE A 155 -4.73 12.93 3.92
C PHE A 155 -3.65 13.22 4.97
N VAL A 156 -3.83 14.26 5.78
CA VAL A 156 -2.86 14.66 6.83
C VAL A 156 -3.57 14.88 8.17
N SER A 157 -3.23 14.10 9.20
CA SER A 157 -3.89 14.23 10.51
C SER A 157 -5.41 14.08 10.40
N VAL A 158 -5.83 12.99 9.74
CA VAL A 158 -7.25 12.64 9.58
C VAL A 158 -7.55 11.40 10.43
N THR A 159 -8.65 11.45 11.18
CA THR A 159 -9.09 10.35 12.05
C THR A 159 -10.49 9.90 11.65
N ASP A 160 -10.80 8.61 11.84
CA ASP A 160 -12.12 8.01 11.56
C ASP A 160 -12.56 8.31 10.12
N PHE A 161 -11.93 7.65 9.15
CA PHE A 161 -12.14 7.97 7.75
C PHE A 161 -12.24 6.78 6.83
N SER A 162 -12.92 6.98 5.71
CA SER A 162 -12.86 6.05 4.58
C SER A 162 -12.55 6.76 3.25
N VAL A 163 -11.86 6.07 2.35
CA VAL A 163 -11.69 6.46 0.94
C VAL A 163 -12.00 5.26 0.06
N HIS A 164 -13.03 5.33 -0.78
CA HIS A 164 -13.46 4.17 -1.54
C HIS A 164 -14.22 4.49 -2.84
N ASP A 165 -14.37 3.47 -3.68
CA ASP A 165 -15.16 3.53 -4.92
C ASP A 165 -14.68 4.59 -5.93
N ILE A 166 -13.42 5.01 -5.86
CA ILE A 166 -12.85 5.99 -6.79
C ILE A 166 -11.61 5.46 -7.53
N ALA A 167 -11.37 6.01 -8.72
CA ALA A 167 -10.16 5.76 -9.50
C ALA A 167 -9.16 6.93 -9.38
N LEU A 168 -7.87 6.61 -9.19
CA LEU A 168 -6.77 7.58 -9.22
C LEU A 168 -5.86 7.25 -10.40
N VAL A 169 -5.83 8.14 -11.40
CA VAL A 169 -5.26 7.81 -12.71
C VAL A 169 -4.19 8.83 -13.09
N ASP A 170 -3.08 8.32 -13.62
CA ASP A 170 -1.98 9.05 -14.22
C ASP A 170 -1.49 10.21 -13.35
N SER A 171 -1.15 9.91 -12.08
CA SER A 171 -0.60 10.94 -11.21
C SER A 171 0.73 11.46 -11.77
N PRO A 172 0.96 12.78 -11.79
CA PRO A 172 2.29 13.32 -12.10
C PRO A 172 3.39 12.90 -11.12
N ALA A 173 3.02 12.45 -9.92
CA ALA A 173 3.89 11.86 -8.89
C ALA A 173 3.12 10.75 -8.14
N PHE A 174 2.98 10.85 -6.81
CA PHE A 174 2.24 9.87 -5.99
C PHE A 174 0.72 10.01 -6.16
N HIS A 175 0.00 8.88 -6.11
CA HIS A 175 -1.45 8.85 -6.24
C HIS A 175 -2.13 9.19 -4.90
N PHE A 176 -1.87 8.40 -3.84
CA PHE A 176 -2.48 8.63 -2.53
C PHE A 176 -1.47 8.52 -1.38
N VAL A 177 -1.36 9.59 -0.60
CA VAL A 177 -0.55 9.66 0.61
C VAL A 177 -1.45 9.81 1.84
N MET A 178 -1.34 8.87 2.77
CA MET A 178 -1.93 8.94 4.11
C MET A 178 -0.82 9.29 5.09
N ASP A 179 -0.91 10.45 5.73
CA ASP A 179 0.10 10.98 6.62
C ASP A 179 -0.49 11.27 8.01
N THR A 180 0.04 10.59 9.02
CA THR A 180 -0.36 10.77 10.43
C THR A 180 -1.87 10.57 10.60
N VAL A 181 -2.42 9.53 9.96
CA VAL A 181 -3.86 9.22 9.98
C VAL A 181 -4.19 8.14 11.01
N THR A 182 -5.45 8.06 11.46
CA THR A 182 -5.91 7.05 12.43
C THR A 182 -7.30 6.52 12.11
N ASN A 183 -7.57 5.23 12.37
CA ASN A 183 -8.89 4.60 12.17
C ASN A 183 -9.42 4.71 10.72
N GLY A 184 -8.58 4.33 9.77
CA GLY A 184 -8.84 4.50 8.34
C GLY A 184 -9.26 3.22 7.63
N GLU A 185 -10.17 3.32 6.66
CA GLU A 185 -10.52 2.22 5.75
C GLU A 185 -10.42 2.66 4.28
N VAL A 186 -9.67 1.92 3.46
CA VAL A 186 -9.45 2.25 2.04
C VAL A 186 -9.76 1.03 1.19
N TYR A 187 -10.75 1.13 0.29
CA TYR A 187 -11.22 -0.03 -0.45
C TYR A 187 -11.94 0.26 -1.76
N ASN A 188 -12.14 -0.77 -2.59
CA ASN A 188 -12.78 -0.63 -3.90
C ASN A 188 -12.14 0.49 -4.73
N MET A 189 -10.81 0.50 -4.79
CA MET A 189 -10.06 1.52 -5.51
C MET A 189 -9.19 0.92 -6.61
N ILE A 190 -9.02 1.67 -7.68
CA ILE A 190 -8.04 1.36 -8.72
C ILE A 190 -7.10 2.54 -8.93
N VAL A 191 -5.81 2.25 -8.92
CA VAL A 191 -4.72 3.15 -9.26
C VAL A 191 -4.11 2.72 -10.58
N ARG A 192 -4.00 3.64 -11.54
CA ARG A 192 -3.26 3.42 -12.80
C ARG A 192 -2.32 4.57 -13.11
N GLY A 193 -1.03 4.38 -12.91
CA GLY A 193 0.03 5.32 -13.27
C GLY A 193 0.95 4.79 -14.37
N GLY A 194 1.87 5.65 -14.80
CA GLY A 194 2.90 5.31 -15.78
C GLY A 194 3.93 4.29 -15.28
N ASN A 195 4.64 3.67 -16.22
CA ASN A 195 5.63 2.62 -15.96
C ASN A 195 7.02 3.19 -15.63
N GLN A 196 7.12 4.00 -14.57
CA GLN A 196 8.38 4.48 -14.00
C GLN A 196 8.30 4.62 -12.46
N GLY A 197 9.46 4.76 -11.80
CA GLY A 197 9.52 5.04 -10.37
C GLY A 197 8.91 6.41 -10.00
N GLY A 198 8.72 6.67 -8.71
CA GLY A 198 8.15 7.92 -8.19
C GLY A 198 6.64 8.10 -8.43
N LEU A 199 5.96 7.06 -8.92
CA LEU A 199 4.53 7.05 -9.25
C LEU A 199 3.73 6.16 -8.29
N ASP A 200 4.06 6.26 -7.00
CA ASP A 200 3.54 5.45 -5.90
C ASP A 200 2.01 5.38 -5.89
N GLY A 201 1.46 4.20 -5.59
CA GLY A 201 0.04 3.99 -5.36
C GLY A 201 -0.39 4.53 -4.00
N PHE A 202 -0.30 3.68 -2.97
CA PHE A 202 -0.71 4.00 -1.61
C PHE A 202 0.49 4.06 -0.67
N ASN A 203 0.69 5.21 -0.03
CA ASN A 203 1.70 5.41 1.00
C ASN A 203 1.04 5.65 2.37
N LEU A 204 1.35 4.80 3.35
CA LEU A 204 0.87 4.91 4.72
C LEU A 204 2.02 5.38 5.62
N MET A 205 2.04 6.66 5.99
CA MET A 205 3.07 7.28 6.81
C MET A 205 2.51 7.66 8.17
N ALA A 206 3.19 7.25 9.25
CA ALA A 206 2.71 7.47 10.62
C ALA A 206 1.23 7.07 10.82
N ALA A 207 0.79 6.02 10.11
CA ALA A 207 -0.60 5.59 10.08
C ALA A 207 -0.88 4.63 11.24
N LYS A 208 -2.04 4.75 11.88
CA LYS A 208 -2.43 3.89 13.01
C LYS A 208 -3.81 3.31 12.81
N ASN A 209 -3.98 2.01 13.01
CA ASN A 209 -5.28 1.35 12.86
C ASN A 209 -5.90 1.63 11.47
N VAL A 210 -5.25 1.13 10.41
CA VAL A 210 -5.70 1.36 9.02
C VAL A 210 -5.89 0.04 8.31
N HIS A 211 -7.04 -0.11 7.66
CA HIS A 211 -7.41 -1.23 6.82
C HIS A 211 -7.36 -0.80 5.35
N VAL A 212 -6.53 -1.45 4.54
CA VAL A 212 -6.50 -1.26 3.08
C VAL A 212 -6.86 -2.58 2.44
N HIS A 213 -7.97 -2.64 1.72
CA HIS A 213 -8.38 -3.88 1.08
C HIS A 213 -9.06 -3.69 -0.26
N ASP A 214 -9.05 -4.72 -1.10
CA ASP A 214 -9.75 -4.69 -2.39
C ASP A 214 -9.30 -3.50 -3.26
N VAL A 215 -7.98 -3.39 -3.42
CA VAL A 215 -7.33 -2.34 -4.23
C VAL A 215 -6.47 -2.93 -5.34
N ALA A 216 -6.49 -2.28 -6.49
CA ALA A 216 -5.64 -2.64 -7.63
C ALA A 216 -4.69 -1.50 -7.98
N VAL A 217 -3.42 -1.81 -8.25
CA VAL A 217 -2.40 -0.82 -8.60
C VAL A 217 -1.62 -1.26 -9.83
N THR A 218 -1.52 -0.35 -10.81
CA THR A 218 -0.60 -0.42 -11.94
C THR A 218 0.29 0.82 -11.93
N ASN A 219 1.61 0.64 -11.89
CA ASN A 219 2.64 1.70 -11.92
C ASN A 219 4.03 1.06 -12.08
N LYS A 220 5.12 1.72 -11.64
CA LYS A 220 6.42 1.04 -11.47
C LYS A 220 7.14 1.42 -10.17
N ASP A 221 6.37 1.82 -9.17
CA ASP A 221 6.82 2.10 -7.80
C ASP A 221 5.86 1.48 -6.78
N GLU A 222 5.80 1.98 -5.55
CA GLU A 222 5.00 1.42 -4.45
C GLU A 222 3.59 1.00 -4.88
N CYS A 223 3.20 -0.24 -4.55
CA CYS A 223 1.82 -0.71 -4.64
C CYS A 223 1.02 -0.19 -3.43
N VAL A 224 1.02 -0.96 -2.34
CA VAL A 224 0.62 -0.52 -1.00
C VAL A 224 1.84 -0.62 -0.10
N THR A 225 2.30 0.52 0.43
CA THR A 225 3.56 0.59 1.19
C THR A 225 3.37 1.31 2.52
N VAL A 226 3.81 0.66 3.60
CA VAL A 226 3.84 1.23 4.96
C VAL A 226 5.19 1.88 5.23
N LYS A 227 5.18 3.08 5.80
CA LYS A 227 6.36 3.89 6.14
C LYS A 227 6.50 4.04 7.67
N ASN A 228 7.53 4.75 8.10
CA ASN A 228 7.90 4.98 9.50
C ASN A 228 6.72 5.41 10.40
N LYS A 229 6.81 5.05 11.68
CA LYS A 229 5.85 5.37 12.76
C LYS A 229 4.44 4.79 12.61
N SER A 230 4.28 3.73 11.80
CA SER A 230 2.96 3.14 11.53
C SER A 230 2.72 1.89 12.38
N SER A 231 1.49 1.71 12.87
CA SER A 231 1.14 0.52 13.65
C SER A 231 -0.29 0.03 13.41
N ASN A 232 -0.55 -1.25 13.65
CA ASN A 232 -1.88 -1.87 13.51
C ASN A 232 -2.44 -1.67 12.10
N ILE A 233 -1.73 -2.17 11.09
CA ILE A 233 -2.11 -2.02 9.69
C ILE A 233 -2.49 -3.38 9.13
N LEU A 234 -3.69 -3.47 8.56
CA LEU A 234 -4.15 -4.64 7.81
C LEU A 234 -4.23 -4.27 6.33
N VAL A 235 -3.53 -5.02 5.49
CA VAL A 235 -3.56 -4.91 4.04
C VAL A 235 -3.98 -6.24 3.44
N GLU A 236 -5.13 -6.30 2.78
CA GLU A 236 -5.59 -7.55 2.18
C GLU A 236 -6.28 -7.45 0.84
N ASN A 237 -6.29 -8.54 0.07
CA ASN A 237 -6.90 -8.58 -1.27
C ASN A 237 -6.34 -7.46 -2.17
N VAL A 238 -5.03 -7.47 -2.38
CA VAL A 238 -4.33 -6.45 -3.18
C VAL A 238 -3.91 -7.04 -4.51
N PHE A 239 -4.21 -6.33 -5.60
CA PHE A 239 -3.77 -6.67 -6.94
C PHE A 239 -2.72 -5.68 -7.46
N CYS A 240 -1.45 -6.00 -7.29
CA CYS A 240 -0.33 -5.27 -7.89
C CYS A 240 -0.13 -5.76 -9.35
N ASN A 241 -0.84 -5.13 -10.28
CA ASN A 241 -0.90 -5.51 -11.69
C ASN A 241 0.08 -4.68 -12.52
N TRP A 242 1.31 -5.16 -12.65
CA TRP A 242 2.45 -4.40 -13.18
C TRP A 242 2.74 -3.17 -12.31
N SER A 243 3.49 -3.36 -11.23
CA SER A 243 3.79 -2.34 -10.22
C SER A 243 5.27 -2.37 -9.82
N GLY A 244 5.71 -1.54 -8.90
CA GLY A 244 6.88 -1.84 -8.09
C GLY A 244 6.61 -3.00 -7.13
N GLY A 245 5.37 -3.10 -6.62
CA GLY A 245 4.97 -4.10 -5.62
C GLY A 245 4.86 -3.50 -4.21
N CYS A 246 4.36 -4.28 -3.27
CA CYS A 246 4.20 -3.83 -1.88
C CYS A 246 5.55 -3.63 -1.18
N GLY A 247 5.56 -2.87 -0.09
CA GLY A 247 6.77 -2.69 0.70
C GLY A 247 6.58 -2.14 2.10
N ILE A 248 7.67 -2.17 2.85
CA ILE A 248 7.84 -1.48 4.13
C ILE A 248 9.08 -0.58 4.00
N GLY A 249 8.92 0.72 4.25
CA GLY A 249 9.99 1.72 4.14
C GLY A 249 9.98 2.50 2.83
N SER A 250 11.01 3.28 2.51
CA SER A 250 12.30 3.39 3.21
C SER A 250 12.21 3.74 4.68
N LEU A 251 12.83 2.90 5.51
CA LEU A 251 12.98 3.13 6.94
C LEU A 251 14.27 3.92 7.21
N GLY A 252 14.32 4.64 8.33
CA GLY A 252 15.40 5.59 8.60
C GLY A 252 15.38 6.08 10.04
N VAL A 253 15.37 7.41 10.23
CA VAL A 253 15.17 8.02 11.54
C VAL A 253 13.72 7.83 11.98
N ASP A 254 13.51 7.64 13.28
CA ASP A 254 12.21 7.41 13.89
C ASP A 254 11.47 6.13 13.41
N THR A 255 12.18 5.03 13.21
CA THR A 255 11.51 3.77 12.89
C THR A 255 10.84 3.18 14.13
N ALA A 256 9.52 3.23 14.18
CA ALA A 256 8.70 2.56 15.18
C ALA A 256 7.50 1.96 14.44
N ILE A 257 7.73 0.79 13.84
CA ILE A 257 6.69 0.08 13.08
C ILE A 257 6.34 -1.19 13.84
N SER A 258 5.04 -1.41 14.07
CA SER A 258 4.58 -2.64 14.71
C SER A 258 3.24 -3.13 14.18
N ASP A 259 2.97 -4.43 14.35
CA ASP A 259 1.64 -5.02 14.18
C ASP A 259 1.10 -4.82 12.76
N ILE A 260 1.87 -5.31 11.79
CA ILE A 260 1.58 -5.18 10.35
C ILE A 260 1.17 -6.53 9.78
N HIS A 261 0.02 -6.58 9.11
CA HIS A 261 -0.48 -7.79 8.46
C HIS A 261 -0.78 -7.54 6.99
N TYR A 262 -0.08 -8.24 6.12
CA TYR A 262 -0.43 -8.34 4.70
C TYR A 262 -0.93 -9.75 4.41
N ARG A 263 -2.10 -9.87 3.78
CA ARG A 263 -2.63 -11.18 3.36
C ARG A 263 -3.33 -11.13 2.01
N ASN A 264 -3.29 -12.22 1.25
CA ASN A 264 -3.96 -12.32 -0.04
C ASN A 264 -3.49 -11.22 -1.02
N VAL A 265 -2.18 -11.20 -1.30
CA VAL A 265 -1.57 -10.22 -2.20
C VAL A 265 -1.17 -10.92 -3.50
N TYR A 266 -1.75 -10.49 -4.62
CA TYR A 266 -1.39 -10.96 -5.95
C TYR A 266 -0.52 -9.92 -6.65
N THR A 267 0.64 -10.34 -7.15
CA THR A 267 1.62 -9.46 -7.79
C THR A 267 2.07 -10.03 -9.13
N SER A 268 1.92 -9.27 -10.22
CA SER A 268 2.40 -9.66 -11.55
C SER A 268 3.34 -8.62 -12.13
N ASN A 269 4.39 -9.08 -12.84
CA ASN A 269 5.32 -8.24 -13.61
C ASN A 269 5.88 -7.03 -12.83
N SER A 270 6.08 -7.22 -11.52
CA SER A 270 6.49 -6.16 -10.61
C SER A 270 7.95 -6.25 -10.21
N ASN A 271 8.47 -5.24 -9.52
CA ASN A 271 9.84 -5.27 -9.04
C ASN A 271 10.00 -6.30 -7.90
N GLN A 272 9.01 -6.42 -7.01
CA GLN A 272 8.98 -7.42 -5.94
C GLN A 272 7.55 -7.87 -5.63
N MET A 273 7.38 -9.00 -4.94
CA MET A 273 6.14 -9.29 -4.22
C MET A 273 6.06 -8.46 -2.92
N LEU A 274 7.18 -8.39 -2.18
CA LEU A 274 7.34 -7.52 -1.02
C LEU A 274 8.80 -7.12 -0.85
N MET A 275 9.04 -5.85 -0.52
CA MET A 275 10.37 -5.37 -0.14
C MET A 275 10.33 -4.60 1.17
N ILE A 276 11.15 -5.00 2.13
CA ILE A 276 11.44 -4.25 3.36
C ILE A 276 12.79 -3.58 3.15
N LYS A 277 12.84 -2.25 3.21
CA LYS A 277 14.01 -1.47 2.76
C LYS A 277 14.44 -0.39 3.75
N ASN A 278 15.73 -0.34 4.05
CA ASN A 278 16.39 0.76 4.76
C ASN A 278 17.85 0.89 4.30
N ASN A 279 18.51 1.99 4.65
CA ASN A 279 19.95 2.16 4.50
C ASN A 279 20.49 2.97 5.68
N GLY A 280 21.05 2.28 6.68
CA GLY A 280 21.27 2.86 8.00
C GLY A 280 19.95 3.12 8.73
N GLY A 281 19.87 4.19 9.52
CA GLY A 281 18.70 4.51 10.35
C GLY A 281 18.75 3.83 11.72
N ASP A 282 17.69 4.02 12.50
CA ASP A 282 17.56 3.54 13.88
C ASP A 282 16.09 3.15 14.17
N GLY A 283 15.86 2.49 15.30
CA GLY A 283 14.54 2.07 15.76
C GLY A 283 14.20 0.64 15.33
N ALA A 284 12.94 0.25 15.45
CA ALA A 284 12.50 -1.13 15.30
C ALA A 284 11.30 -1.28 14.36
N PHE A 285 11.30 -2.36 13.58
CA PHE A 285 10.15 -2.92 12.91
C PHE A 285 9.88 -4.32 13.47
N GLN A 286 8.74 -4.48 14.13
CA GLN A 286 8.43 -5.70 14.87
C GLN A 286 7.01 -6.20 14.67
N ASN A 287 6.76 -7.49 14.93
CA ASN A 287 5.43 -8.11 14.93
C ASN A 287 4.72 -7.92 13.58
N ALA A 288 5.17 -8.64 12.56
CA ALA A 288 4.51 -8.57 11.25
C ALA A 288 4.28 -9.93 10.63
N LYS A 289 3.18 -10.04 9.89
CA LYS A 289 2.77 -11.25 9.18
C LYS A 289 2.52 -10.94 7.71
N PHE A 290 3.10 -11.73 6.83
CA PHE A 290 2.96 -11.61 5.39
C PHE A 290 2.57 -12.97 4.80
N GLU A 291 1.27 -13.20 4.62
CA GLU A 291 0.75 -14.51 4.24
C GLU A 291 -0.05 -14.53 2.93
N ASN A 292 -0.11 -15.68 2.28
CA ASN A 292 -0.93 -15.87 1.07
C ASN A 292 -0.55 -14.88 -0.05
N PHE A 293 0.70 -14.91 -0.49
CA PHE A 293 1.12 -14.13 -1.65
C PHE A 293 1.20 -15.02 -2.89
N ILE A 294 0.73 -14.51 -4.03
CA ILE A 294 0.91 -15.13 -5.34
C ILE A 294 1.68 -14.17 -6.24
N GLY A 295 2.74 -14.66 -6.87
CA GLY A 295 3.60 -13.86 -7.74
C GLY A 295 3.81 -14.48 -9.11
N HIS A 296 3.86 -13.68 -10.18
CA HIS A 296 4.30 -14.11 -11.52
C HIS A 296 5.11 -13.03 -12.22
N GLY A 297 6.17 -13.39 -12.94
CA GLY A 297 7.00 -12.46 -13.73
C GLY A 297 7.73 -11.39 -12.92
N ASN A 298 7.76 -11.51 -11.59
CA ASN A 298 8.37 -10.50 -10.72
C ASN A 298 9.90 -10.61 -10.73
N ALA A 299 10.59 -9.47 -10.56
CA ALA A 299 12.06 -9.47 -10.49
C ALA A 299 12.59 -10.05 -9.17
N TYR A 300 11.95 -9.73 -8.05
CA TYR A 300 12.16 -10.34 -6.73
C TYR A 300 10.85 -10.92 -6.21
N SER A 301 10.92 -11.86 -5.26
CA SER A 301 9.76 -12.27 -4.46
C SER A 301 9.83 -11.57 -3.11
N LEU A 302 10.45 -12.19 -2.09
CA LEU A 302 10.72 -11.58 -0.80
C LEU A 302 12.11 -10.94 -0.81
N LYS A 303 12.17 -9.62 -0.55
CA LYS A 303 13.43 -8.90 -0.40
C LYS A 303 13.48 -8.09 0.89
N ILE A 304 14.37 -8.44 1.80
CA ILE A 304 14.76 -7.62 2.95
C ILE A 304 16.12 -7.03 2.60
N ASP A 305 16.23 -5.70 2.52
CA ASP A 305 17.44 -5.02 2.05
C ASP A 305 17.77 -3.84 2.98
N SER A 306 18.68 -4.08 3.93
CA SER A 306 19.10 -3.07 4.91
C SER A 306 20.25 -2.17 4.46
N ALA A 307 20.67 -2.30 3.20
CA ALA A 307 21.65 -1.44 2.54
C ALA A 307 21.10 -0.95 1.19
N TRP A 308 19.79 -0.66 1.16
CA TRP A 308 19.09 -0.38 -0.09
C TRP A 308 19.60 0.90 -0.74
N THR A 309 20.25 0.76 -1.90
CA THR A 309 20.92 1.86 -2.60
C THR A 309 19.98 2.88 -3.23
N GLY A 310 18.68 2.58 -3.29
CA GLY A 310 17.65 3.56 -3.67
C GLY A 310 17.40 4.64 -2.61
N GLN A 311 17.98 4.49 -1.42
CA GLN A 311 17.96 5.47 -0.34
C GLN A 311 19.39 5.87 0.00
N SER A 312 19.62 7.18 0.14
CA SER A 312 20.86 7.69 0.71
C SER A 312 21.06 7.18 2.14
N LYS A 313 22.29 6.83 2.51
CA LYS A 313 22.59 6.32 3.84
C LYS A 313 22.15 7.31 4.92
N VAL A 314 21.33 6.83 5.84
CA VAL A 314 20.87 7.56 7.03
C VAL A 314 21.81 7.24 8.19
N ALA A 315 22.06 8.20 9.08
CA ALA A 315 22.83 7.96 10.30
C ALA A 315 22.15 6.88 11.17
N GLY A 316 22.94 6.15 11.95
CA GLY A 316 22.46 5.00 12.74
C GLY A 316 23.01 3.67 12.24
N ASN A 317 22.90 2.65 13.09
CA ASN A 317 23.48 1.32 12.82
C ASN A 317 22.60 0.46 11.91
N GLY A 318 21.34 0.82 11.73
CA GLY A 318 20.32 0.05 11.03
C GLY A 318 19.05 -0.07 11.87
N VAL A 319 17.97 -0.47 11.20
CA VAL A 319 16.69 -0.77 11.86
C VAL A 319 16.70 -2.20 12.39
N GLU A 320 16.25 -2.40 13.63
CA GLU A 320 16.04 -3.72 14.21
C GLU A 320 14.80 -4.38 13.61
N TYR A 321 14.95 -5.58 13.04
CA TYR A 321 13.84 -6.39 12.55
C TYR A 321 13.62 -7.58 13.46
N LYS A 322 12.40 -7.72 13.97
CA LYS A 322 12.07 -8.73 14.98
C LYS A 322 10.68 -9.32 14.80
N ASN A 323 10.55 -10.63 14.97
CA ASN A 323 9.24 -11.31 14.96
C ASN A 323 8.45 -11.03 13.66
N LEU A 324 9.07 -11.37 12.53
CA LEU A 324 8.46 -11.24 11.22
C LEU A 324 8.21 -12.64 10.64
N THR A 325 6.98 -12.90 10.21
CA THR A 325 6.57 -14.19 9.65
C THR A 325 6.15 -14.02 8.19
N PHE A 326 6.71 -14.86 7.32
CA PHE A 326 6.37 -14.95 5.90
C PHE A 326 5.87 -16.36 5.61
N SER A 327 4.62 -16.51 5.17
CA SER A 327 4.01 -17.82 5.04
C SER A 327 3.12 -18.01 3.81
N ASN A 328 3.14 -19.20 3.21
CA ASN A 328 2.28 -19.60 2.09
C ASN A 328 2.40 -18.68 0.86
N TRP A 329 3.60 -18.59 0.28
CA TRP A 329 3.82 -17.85 -0.98
C TRP A 329 3.96 -18.82 -2.14
N LYS A 330 3.35 -18.51 -3.29
CA LYS A 330 3.32 -19.37 -4.48
C LYS A 330 3.50 -18.59 -5.77
N GLY A 331 3.84 -19.30 -6.84
CA GLY A 331 3.97 -18.78 -8.19
C GLY A 331 5.41 -18.79 -8.70
N THR A 332 5.76 -17.78 -9.49
CA THR A 332 6.98 -17.74 -10.28
C THR A 332 7.70 -16.39 -10.23
N ALA A 333 9.03 -16.43 -10.40
CA ALA A 333 9.89 -15.26 -10.53
C ALA A 333 10.62 -15.30 -11.89
N ALA A 334 10.83 -14.13 -12.50
CA ALA A 334 11.35 -14.05 -13.87
C ALA A 334 12.72 -14.73 -14.03
N ASN A 335 13.62 -14.57 -13.06
CA ASN A 335 14.93 -15.24 -13.03
C ASN A 335 15.38 -15.50 -11.59
N GLY A 336 14.97 -16.64 -11.05
CA GLY A 336 15.24 -17.04 -9.66
C GLY A 336 16.70 -17.40 -9.36
N ALA A 337 17.53 -17.64 -10.38
CA ALA A 337 18.97 -17.86 -10.20
C ALA A 337 19.71 -16.53 -9.95
N ALA A 338 19.33 -15.47 -10.67
CA ALA A 338 19.90 -14.13 -10.49
C ALA A 338 19.29 -13.39 -9.30
N ARG A 339 17.99 -13.58 -9.06
CA ARG A 339 17.22 -12.93 -8.00
C ARG A 339 16.34 -13.96 -7.32
N GLY A 340 16.89 -14.57 -6.27
CA GLY A 340 16.23 -15.61 -5.49
C GLY A 340 14.85 -15.23 -4.96
N PRO A 341 13.98 -16.23 -4.70
CA PRO A 341 12.72 -16.01 -4.00
C PRO A 341 12.87 -15.41 -2.61
N VAL A 342 13.93 -15.79 -1.88
CA VAL A 342 14.23 -15.23 -0.56
C VAL A 342 15.59 -14.56 -0.58
N VAL A 343 15.57 -13.22 -0.50
CA VAL A 343 16.76 -12.39 -0.37
C VAL A 343 16.66 -11.60 0.93
N ALA A 344 17.38 -12.01 1.96
CA ALA A 344 17.36 -11.36 3.27
C ALA A 344 18.75 -10.82 3.63
N LEU A 345 18.96 -9.52 3.41
CA LEU A 345 20.24 -8.85 3.55
C LEU A 345 20.16 -7.86 4.73
N CYS A 346 20.60 -8.32 5.90
CA CYS A 346 20.59 -7.55 7.13
C CYS A 346 21.98 -7.00 7.47
N ALA A 347 22.03 -5.88 8.18
CA ALA A 347 23.28 -5.22 8.55
C ALA A 347 24.00 -6.04 9.63
N ALA A 348 25.32 -6.12 9.57
CA ALA A 348 26.09 -6.84 10.60
C ALA A 348 26.00 -6.17 11.98
N ALA A 349 25.84 -4.84 12.00
CA ALA A 349 25.68 -4.08 13.25
C ALA A 349 24.30 -4.27 13.89
N VAL A 350 23.28 -4.63 13.09
CA VAL A 350 21.90 -4.88 13.56
C VAL A 350 21.34 -6.07 12.77
N PRO A 351 21.75 -7.31 13.11
CA PRO A 351 21.23 -8.52 12.46
C PRO A 351 19.71 -8.62 12.58
N CYS A 352 19.07 -9.27 11.60
CA CYS A 352 17.64 -9.59 11.72
C CYS A 352 17.45 -10.79 12.63
N GLU A 353 16.52 -10.71 13.59
CA GLU A 353 16.26 -11.76 14.56
C GLU A 353 14.81 -12.24 14.51
N ASN A 354 14.59 -13.51 14.86
CA ASN A 354 13.27 -14.13 14.91
C ASN A 354 12.47 -13.94 13.60
N ILE A 355 13.11 -14.21 12.47
CA ILE A 355 12.49 -14.18 11.15
C ILE A 355 12.06 -15.60 10.75
N ASP A 356 10.75 -15.84 10.67
CA ASP A 356 10.22 -17.12 10.19
C ASP A 356 9.83 -17.04 8.72
N VAL A 357 10.46 -17.86 7.90
CA VAL A 357 10.19 -17.96 6.46
C VAL A 357 9.76 -19.39 6.15
N SER A 358 8.45 -19.62 6.17
CA SER A 358 7.86 -20.95 6.00
C SER A 358 6.99 -21.03 4.75
N GLY A 359 7.09 -22.11 3.97
CA GLY A 359 6.18 -22.33 2.83
C GLY A 359 6.26 -21.29 1.70
N ILE A 360 7.43 -20.70 1.44
CA ILE A 360 7.68 -19.91 0.21
C ILE A 360 8.06 -20.87 -0.92
N ASN A 361 7.11 -21.13 -1.81
CA ASN A 361 7.23 -22.04 -2.94
C ASN A 361 7.16 -21.25 -4.25
N ILE A 362 8.26 -20.56 -4.60
CA ILE A 362 8.38 -19.83 -5.86
C ILE A 362 9.37 -20.55 -6.78
N TRP A 363 9.02 -20.66 -8.06
CA TRP A 363 9.90 -21.23 -9.09
C TRP A 363 10.39 -20.20 -10.10
N THR A 364 11.47 -20.52 -10.79
CA THR A 364 12.01 -19.66 -11.84
C THR A 364 11.28 -19.86 -13.16
N GLU A 365 11.04 -18.78 -13.91
CA GLU A 365 10.50 -18.83 -15.29
C GLU A 365 11.61 -19.06 -16.32
N SER A 366 12.85 -18.74 -15.95
CA SER A 366 14.04 -18.93 -16.77
C SER A 366 15.09 -19.75 -16.04
N GLY A 367 15.67 -20.75 -16.71
CA GLY A 367 16.65 -21.65 -16.12
C GLY A 367 16.03 -22.79 -15.32
N SER A 368 16.85 -23.47 -14.51
CA SER A 368 16.46 -24.72 -13.84
C SER A 368 16.81 -24.75 -12.35
N SER A 369 17.08 -23.59 -11.75
CA SER A 369 17.42 -23.47 -10.33
C SER A 369 17.03 -22.10 -9.79
N ILE A 370 16.90 -22.03 -8.46
CA ILE A 370 16.74 -20.78 -7.71
C ILE A 370 17.85 -20.65 -6.65
N VAL A 371 18.20 -19.43 -6.28
CA VAL A 371 19.27 -19.15 -5.31
C VAL A 371 18.76 -18.22 -4.21
N ASP A 372 18.43 -18.77 -3.04
CA ASP A 372 18.14 -17.95 -1.87
C ASP A 372 19.42 -17.36 -1.29
N LYS A 373 19.36 -16.11 -0.81
CA LYS A 373 20.52 -15.39 -0.26
C LYS A 373 20.16 -14.74 1.08
N CYS A 374 20.85 -15.15 2.14
CA CYS A 374 20.68 -14.59 3.48
C CYS A 374 22.01 -14.03 3.99
N ASN A 375 21.98 -12.91 4.72
CA ASN A 375 23.14 -12.26 5.35
C ASN A 375 22.73 -11.63 6.67
N ASN A 376 23.42 -11.98 7.77
CA ASN A 376 23.06 -11.60 9.14
C ASN A 376 21.57 -11.77 9.48
N ALA A 377 20.91 -12.78 8.90
CA ALA A 377 19.49 -13.05 9.12
C ALA A 377 19.30 -14.34 9.91
N PHE A 378 18.59 -14.25 11.03
CA PHE A 378 18.40 -15.33 11.98
C PHE A 378 16.93 -15.67 12.22
N GLY A 379 16.65 -16.96 12.33
CA GLY A 379 15.30 -17.50 12.50
C GLY A 379 15.16 -18.89 11.87
N THR A 380 14.03 -19.15 11.22
CA THR A 380 13.67 -20.48 10.71
C THR A 380 13.32 -20.46 9.22
N GLY A 381 13.70 -21.53 8.53
CA GLY A 381 13.37 -21.77 7.12
C GLY A 381 14.33 -21.14 6.09
N HIS A 382 14.31 -21.67 4.87
CA HIS A 382 15.15 -21.23 3.75
C HIS A 382 16.65 -21.12 4.12
N CYS A 383 17.30 -19.99 3.83
CA CYS A 383 18.73 -19.76 4.11
C CYS A 383 18.99 -19.11 5.48
N MET A 384 17.96 -18.99 6.33
CA MET A 384 18.09 -18.39 7.67
C MET A 384 18.97 -19.28 8.57
N ARG A 385 19.75 -18.65 9.46
CA ARG A 385 20.52 -19.37 10.48
C ARG A 385 19.78 -19.35 11.82
N THR A 386 19.89 -20.42 12.57
CA THR A 386 19.45 -20.43 13.97
C THR A 386 20.49 -19.72 14.86
N GLY A 387 20.07 -19.14 15.98
CA GLY A 387 20.95 -18.46 16.94
C GLY A 387 21.04 -16.96 16.69
N SER A 388 22.19 -16.36 17.04
CA SER A 388 22.47 -14.92 16.92
C SER A 388 23.93 -14.68 16.51
N GLY A 389 24.30 -13.42 16.26
CA GLY A 389 25.67 -13.02 15.90
C GLY A 389 25.75 -12.43 14.49
N THR A 390 26.88 -12.64 13.80
CA THR A 390 27.07 -12.14 12.43
C THR A 390 27.57 -13.23 11.49
N TYR A 391 27.19 -13.12 10.22
CA TYR A 391 27.74 -13.90 9.13
C TYR A 391 27.59 -13.12 7.83
N THR A 392 28.43 -13.42 6.84
CA THR A 392 28.34 -12.81 5.51
C THR A 392 27.15 -13.40 4.76
N SER A 393 27.31 -13.96 3.55
CA SER A 393 26.19 -14.50 2.80
C SER A 393 26.21 -16.02 2.75
N THR A 394 25.06 -16.63 3.02
CA THR A 394 24.78 -18.01 2.60
C THR A 394 23.94 -17.96 1.33
N ALA A 395 24.40 -18.65 0.28
CA ALA A 395 23.64 -18.85 -0.95
C ALA A 395 23.21 -20.32 -1.03
N THR A 396 21.91 -20.58 -1.19
CA THR A 396 21.38 -21.94 -1.25
C THR A 396 20.70 -22.17 -2.58
N THR A 397 21.27 -23.07 -3.39
CA THR A 397 20.68 -23.47 -4.67
C THR A 397 19.68 -24.59 -4.45
N LYS A 398 18.48 -24.49 -5.02
CA LYS A 398 17.43 -25.50 -4.84
C LYS A 398 16.47 -25.59 -6.03
N THR A 399 15.67 -26.65 -6.02
CA THR A 399 14.53 -26.89 -6.91
C THR A 399 13.22 -26.86 -6.11
N VAL A 400 12.13 -26.37 -6.70
CA VAL A 400 10.81 -26.33 -6.04
C VAL A 400 9.77 -26.90 -7.00
N THR A 401 8.94 -27.84 -6.53
CA THR A 401 7.92 -28.51 -7.35
C THR A 401 6.49 -28.06 -7.02
N SER A 402 6.21 -27.64 -5.79
CA SER A 402 4.87 -27.24 -5.32
C SER A 402 4.58 -25.74 -5.43
N TYR A 403 4.97 -25.14 -6.56
CA TYR A 403 4.91 -23.68 -6.77
C TYR A 403 3.69 -23.19 -7.55
N SER A 404 2.97 -24.07 -8.24
CA SER A 404 1.83 -23.69 -9.10
C SER A 404 0.80 -22.84 -8.34
N ALA A 405 0.33 -21.78 -9.00
CA ALA A 405 -0.68 -20.87 -8.50
C ALA A 405 -1.54 -20.35 -9.66
N ALA A 406 -2.78 -19.98 -9.36
CA ALA A 406 -3.69 -19.39 -10.34
C ALA A 406 -3.27 -17.95 -10.68
N THR A 407 -3.53 -17.53 -11.91
CA THR A 407 -3.38 -16.14 -12.35
C THR A 407 -4.67 -15.33 -12.16
N MET A 408 -4.55 -14.01 -12.14
CA MET A 408 -5.70 -13.11 -12.12
C MET A 408 -6.21 -12.79 -13.54
N PRO A 409 -7.52 -12.51 -13.73
CA PRO A 409 -8.00 -11.87 -14.95
C PRO A 409 -7.55 -10.41 -15.01
N GLY A 410 -7.59 -9.80 -16.21
CA GLY A 410 -7.31 -8.38 -16.38
C GLY A 410 -5.82 -7.98 -16.21
N LEU A 411 -4.90 -8.93 -16.33
CA LEU A 411 -3.46 -8.67 -16.29
C LEU A 411 -3.05 -7.67 -17.36
N VAL A 412 -2.24 -6.69 -16.96
CA VAL A 412 -1.57 -5.77 -17.87
C VAL A 412 -0.42 -6.53 -18.54
N THR A 413 -0.44 -6.58 -19.88
CA THR A 413 0.53 -7.34 -20.68
C THR A 413 1.81 -6.55 -21.01
N ALA A 414 1.74 -5.23 -20.91
CA ALA A 414 2.87 -4.32 -21.04
C ALA A 414 2.64 -3.11 -20.13
N GLY A 415 3.69 -2.64 -19.45
CA GLY A 415 3.61 -1.48 -18.57
C GLY A 415 3.05 -0.25 -19.29
N LEU A 416 2.21 0.51 -18.60
CA LEU A 416 1.55 1.69 -19.16
C LEU A 416 2.59 2.76 -19.49
N GLY A 417 2.62 3.23 -20.73
CA GLY A 417 3.60 4.22 -21.19
C GLY A 417 3.54 5.54 -20.42
N ILE A 418 4.57 6.37 -20.60
CA ILE A 418 4.72 7.67 -19.90
C ILE A 418 4.57 8.89 -20.83
N THR A 419 4.23 8.67 -22.11
CA THR A 419 4.19 9.73 -23.14
C THR A 419 2.81 10.02 -23.69
N LYS A 420 1.78 9.29 -23.24
CA LYS A 420 0.39 9.44 -23.65
C LYS A 420 -0.51 9.33 -22.42
N SER A 421 -1.71 9.91 -22.51
CA SER A 421 -2.73 9.76 -21.47
C SER A 421 -3.02 8.28 -21.20
N ILE A 422 -3.32 7.98 -19.94
CA ILE A 422 -3.77 6.66 -19.48
C ILE A 422 -5.29 6.72 -19.31
N ASP A 423 -6.00 5.72 -19.86
CA ASP A 423 -7.45 5.65 -19.75
C ASP A 423 -7.90 5.34 -18.31
N ILE A 424 -9.04 5.92 -17.92
CA ILE A 424 -9.66 5.67 -16.63
C ILE A 424 -10.31 4.28 -16.66
N PRO A 425 -9.85 3.34 -15.83
CA PRO A 425 -10.43 2.00 -15.80
C PRO A 425 -11.68 1.93 -14.91
N ALA A 426 -12.49 0.90 -15.12
CA ALA A 426 -13.46 0.48 -14.11
C ALA A 426 -12.72 -0.15 -12.91
N ILE A 427 -13.27 0.03 -11.71
CA ILE A 427 -12.79 -0.65 -10.50
C ILE A 427 -13.09 -2.14 -10.65
N PRO A 428 -12.10 -3.04 -10.45
CA PRO A 428 -12.32 -4.47 -10.57
C PRO A 428 -13.11 -5.01 -9.37
N THR A 429 -13.70 -6.19 -9.53
CA THR A 429 -14.46 -6.89 -8.47
C THR A 429 -13.76 -8.18 -8.02
N THR A 430 -12.48 -8.31 -8.34
CA THR A 430 -11.62 -9.41 -7.89
C THR A 430 -10.18 -8.91 -7.79
N PHE A 431 -9.52 -9.23 -6.68
CA PHE A 431 -8.19 -8.70 -6.36
C PHE A 431 -7.19 -9.80 -5.97
N TYR A 432 -7.67 -10.99 -5.65
CA TYR A 432 -6.86 -12.17 -5.36
C TYR A 432 -7.60 -13.44 -5.78
N PRO A 433 -6.90 -14.47 -6.32
CA PRO A 433 -7.57 -15.68 -6.82
C PRO A 433 -8.44 -16.37 -5.75
N GLY A 434 -9.73 -16.56 -6.05
CA GLY A 434 -10.69 -17.22 -5.17
C GLY A 434 -11.22 -16.36 -4.01
N ALA A 435 -10.69 -15.15 -3.80
CA ALA A 435 -11.23 -14.21 -2.82
C ALA A 435 -12.37 -13.38 -3.44
N LYS A 436 -13.37 -13.08 -2.62
CA LYS A 436 -14.42 -12.11 -2.95
C LYS A 436 -14.09 -10.78 -2.26
N PRO A 437 -14.38 -9.63 -2.88
CA PRO A 437 -14.28 -8.35 -2.20
C PRO A 437 -15.09 -8.33 -0.91
N ALA A 438 -14.58 -7.66 0.12
CA ALA A 438 -15.26 -7.52 1.40
C ALA A 438 -16.53 -6.67 1.28
N SER A 439 -16.52 -5.69 0.37
CA SER A 439 -17.63 -4.78 0.10
C SER A 439 -17.97 -4.80 -1.39
N ALA A 440 -19.26 -4.78 -1.73
CA ALA A 440 -19.71 -4.56 -3.10
C ALA A 440 -19.36 -3.13 -3.55
N LEU A 441 -19.19 -2.93 -4.86
CA LEU A 441 -19.07 -1.59 -5.44
C LEU A 441 -20.35 -0.78 -5.17
N ALA A 442 -20.18 0.50 -4.86
CA ALA A 442 -21.30 1.43 -4.77
C ALA A 442 -22.07 1.49 -6.10
N GLY A 443 -23.40 1.60 -6.03
CA GLY A 443 -24.25 1.67 -7.22
C GLY A 443 -24.40 0.37 -8.02
N ALA A 444 -23.82 -0.75 -7.57
CA ALA A 444 -24.15 -2.08 -8.07
C ALA A 444 -25.54 -2.48 -7.54
N ALA A 445 -26.58 -2.26 -8.35
CA ALA A 445 -27.96 -2.71 -8.10
C ALA A 445 -28.19 -4.13 -8.63
#